data_AF-A0A1G1VBN7-F1
#
_entry.id   AF-A0A1G1VBN7-F1
#
_cell.length_a   1.000
_cell.length_b   1.000
_cell.length_c   1.000
_cell.angle_alpha   90.00
_cell.angle_beta   90.00
_cell.angle_gamma   90.00
#
_symmetry.space_group_name_H-M   'P 1'
#
loop_
_entity.id
_entity.type
_entity.pdbx_description
1 polymer ?
#
loop_
_entity_poly.entity_id
_entity_poly.type
_entity_poly.pdbx_seq_one_letter_code
_entity_poly.pdbx_strand_id
1 'polypeptide(L)'
;MEIKKLKLLDVEKVEKYLARWIYTKRYRLITFSFIILLLLTSFFVPYLNLIVTSYFLIFIAFVLAPFVLDIDAKIFFVTGIILFFLTFIVWSLGQTEEAESIANYVYIILLSGSLKALLS
;
A
#
# COMPACT_ATOMS: atom_id res chain seq x y z
N MET A 1 27.32 -4.15 27.52
CA MET A 1 26.95 -2.79 27.06
C MET A 1 27.09 -2.59 25.54
N GLU A 2 27.53 -3.60 24.78
CA GLU A 2 27.82 -3.49 23.34
C GLU A 2 26.60 -3.75 22.42
N ILE A 3 25.63 -4.56 22.88
CA ILE A 3 24.43 -4.92 22.10
C ILE A 3 23.56 -3.68 21.77
N LYS A 4 23.52 -2.68 22.66
CA LYS A 4 22.79 -1.42 22.41
C LYS A 4 23.46 -0.55 21.35
N LYS A 5 24.78 -0.53 21.26
CA LYS A 5 25.53 0.27 20.27
C LYS A 5 25.38 -0.29 18.85
N LEU A 6 25.36 -1.61 18.69
CA LEU A 6 25.10 -2.27 17.40
C LEU A 6 23.69 -1.96 16.87
N LYS A 7 22.67 -2.00 17.72
CA LYS A 7 21.30 -1.63 17.33
C LYS A 7 21.15 -0.16 16.91
N LEU A 8 21.86 0.76 17.56
CA LEU A 8 21.79 2.20 17.24
C LEU A 8 22.42 2.53 15.88
N LEU A 9 23.52 1.86 15.53
CA LEU A 9 24.20 2.02 14.24
C LEU A 9 23.38 1.53 13.04
N ASP A 10 22.53 0.51 13.24
CA ASP A 10 21.61 0.03 12.21
C ASP A 10 20.42 0.98 12.01
N VAL A 11 19.86 1.54 13.08
CA VAL A 11 18.72 2.46 12.98
C VAL A 11 19.11 3.75 12.25
N GLU A 12 20.25 4.37 12.59
CA GLU A 12 20.72 5.58 11.89
C GLU A 12 20.96 5.34 10.40
N LYS A 13 21.45 4.15 10.02
CA LYS A 13 21.63 3.78 8.60
C LYS A 13 20.29 3.63 7.88
N VAL A 14 19.31 2.99 8.51
CA VAL A 14 17.96 2.82 7.95
C VAL A 14 17.27 4.17 7.78
N GLU A 15 17.33 5.04 8.79
CA GLU A 15 16.76 6.39 8.72
C GLU A 15 17.40 7.20 7.59
N LYS A 16 18.73 7.19 7.49
CA LYS A 16 19.45 7.91 6.44
C LYS A 16 19.13 7.35 5.04
N TYR A 17 18.91 6.03 4.92
CA TYR A 17 18.47 5.41 3.67
C TYR A 17 17.04 5.79 3.31
N LEU A 18 16.10 5.73 4.25
CA LEU A 18 14.71 6.14 4.06
C LEU A 18 14.61 7.61 3.68
N ALA A 19 15.30 8.50 4.41
CA ALA A 19 15.33 9.93 4.12
C ALA A 19 15.89 10.20 2.73
N ARG A 20 16.95 9.48 2.32
CA ARG A 20 17.52 9.58 0.98
C ARG A 20 16.55 9.09 -0.09
N TRP A 21 15.88 7.97 0.14
CA TRP A 21 14.87 7.42 -0.78
C TRP A 21 13.70 8.38 -0.97
N ILE A 22 13.15 8.93 0.13
CA ILE A 22 12.09 9.95 0.12
C ILE A 22 12.56 11.17 -0.67
N TYR A 23 13.78 11.66 -0.42
CA TYR A 23 14.32 12.83 -1.11
C TYR A 23 14.50 12.60 -2.62
N THR A 24 14.93 11.40 -3.02
CA THR A 24 15.08 11.01 -4.43
C THR A 24 13.72 10.87 -5.13
N LYS A 25 12.71 10.34 -4.45
CA LYS A 25 11.35 10.13 -5.00
C LYS A 25 10.38 11.27 -4.68
N ARG A 26 10.84 12.39 -4.11
CA ARG A 26 10.00 13.49 -3.57
C ARG A 26 8.96 14.00 -4.56
N TYR A 27 9.32 14.17 -5.82
CA TYR A 27 8.39 14.68 -6.84
C TYR A 27 7.29 13.67 -7.13
N ARG A 28 7.63 12.37 -7.20
CA ARG A 28 6.65 11.29 -7.38
C ARG A 28 5.73 11.16 -6.18
N LEU A 29 6.25 11.31 -4.97
CA LEU A 29 5.45 11.36 -3.74
C LEU A 29 4.48 12.55 -3.75
N ILE A 30 4.95 13.74 -4.11
CA ILE A 30 4.10 14.94 -4.23
C ILE A 30 3.01 14.71 -5.28
N THR A 31 3.35 14.17 -6.46
CA THR A 31 2.38 13.84 -7.51
C THR A 31 1.36 12.82 -7.02
N PHE A 32 1.79 11.76 -6.33
CA PHE A 32 0.89 10.75 -5.78
C PHE A 32 -0.05 11.34 -4.73
N SER A 33 0.47 12.15 -3.80
CA SER A 33 -0.34 12.86 -2.80
C SER A 33 -1.35 13.80 -3.46
N PHE A 34 -0.96 14.50 -4.52
CA PHE A 34 -1.87 15.36 -5.28
C PHE A 34 -2.98 14.57 -5.96
N ILE A 35 -2.66 13.42 -6.58
CA ILE A 35 -3.65 12.50 -7.17
C ILE A 35 -4.63 11.98 -6.11
N ILE A 36 -4.13 11.57 -4.93
CA ILE A 36 -4.99 11.14 -3.81
C ILE A 36 -5.89 12.27 -3.35
N LEU A 37 -5.36 13.50 -3.27
CA LEU A 37 -6.13 14.66 -2.84
C LEU A 37 -7.26 14.96 -3.84
N LEU A 38 -7.00 14.87 -5.15
CA LEU A 38 -8.03 14.97 -6.18
C LEU A 38 -9.07 13.86 -6.06
N LEU A 39 -8.65 12.61 -5.86
CA LEU A 39 -9.55 11.48 -5.61
C LEU A 39 -10.43 11.73 -4.38
N LEU A 40 -9.87 12.24 -3.28
CA LEU A 40 -10.64 12.60 -2.09
C LEU A 40 -11.60 13.75 -2.36
N THR A 41 -11.22 14.78 -3.11
CA THR A 41 -12.16 15.85 -3.46
C THR A 41 -13.34 15.36 -4.30
N SER A 42 -13.14 14.33 -5.13
CA SER A 42 -14.22 13.73 -5.91
C SER A 42 -15.29 13.06 -5.05
N PHE A 43 -14.95 12.63 -3.82
CA PHE A 43 -15.89 12.09 -2.84
C PHE A 43 -16.91 13.13 -2.35
N PHE A 44 -16.49 14.40 -2.27
CA PHE A 44 -17.34 15.50 -1.78
C PHE A 44 -18.22 16.10 -2.89
N VAL A 45 -18.06 15.66 -4.14
CA VAL A 45 -18.88 16.14 -5.26
C VAL A 45 -20.27 15.47 -5.18
N PRO A 46 -21.37 16.25 -5.20
CA PRO A 46 -22.72 15.70 -5.21
C PRO A 46 -22.91 14.74 -6.38
N TYR A 47 -23.67 13.67 -6.18
CA TYR A 47 -23.95 12.59 -7.15
C TYR A 47 -22.78 11.64 -7.48
N LEU A 48 -21.51 12.06 -7.33
CA LEU A 48 -20.37 11.14 -7.49
C LEU A 48 -20.25 10.17 -6.31
N ASN A 49 -20.66 10.54 -5.10
CA ASN A 49 -20.62 9.65 -3.93
C ASN A 49 -21.52 8.41 -4.07
N LEU A 50 -22.49 8.43 -4.99
CA LEU A 50 -23.40 7.31 -5.25
C LEU A 50 -22.68 6.15 -5.94
N ILE A 51 -21.58 6.45 -6.63
CA ILE A 51 -20.76 5.50 -7.38
C ILE A 51 -19.41 5.29 -6.68
N VAL A 52 -18.83 6.37 -6.16
CA VAL A 52 -17.50 6.41 -5.55
C VAL A 52 -17.61 6.16 -4.04
N THR A 53 -17.56 4.88 -3.66
CA THR A 53 -17.46 4.48 -2.25
C THR A 53 -16.03 4.65 -1.73
N SER A 54 -15.88 4.70 -0.40
CA SER A 54 -14.55 4.73 0.25
C SER A 54 -13.66 3.56 -0.17
N TYR A 55 -14.26 2.38 -0.32
CA TYR A 55 -13.57 1.18 -0.81
C TYR A 55 -13.06 1.34 -2.25
N PHE A 56 -13.86 1.96 -3.13
CA PHE A 56 -13.46 2.23 -4.51
C PHE A 56 -12.30 3.23 -4.60
N LEU A 57 -12.25 4.22 -3.71
CA LEU A 57 -11.11 5.15 -3.61
C LEU A 57 -9.83 4.43 -3.17
N ILE A 58 -9.93 3.56 -2.16
CA ILE A 58 -8.80 2.74 -1.70
C ILE A 58 -8.30 1.86 -2.84
N PHE A 59 -9.23 1.22 -3.58
CA PHE A 59 -8.91 0.41 -4.75
C PHE A 59 -8.11 1.19 -5.79
N ILE A 60 -8.62 2.36 -6.22
CA ILE A 60 -7.94 3.19 -7.23
C ILE A 60 -6.57 3.65 -6.72
N ALA A 61 -6.48 4.10 -5.47
CA ALA A 61 -5.22 4.58 -4.89
C ALA A 61 -4.16 3.46 -4.85
N PHE A 62 -4.53 2.25 -4.45
CA PHE A 62 -3.62 1.10 -4.41
C PHE A 62 -3.20 0.63 -5.80
N VAL A 63 -4.10 0.68 -6.78
CA VAL A 63 -3.77 0.32 -8.17
C VAL A 63 -2.85 1.36 -8.81
N LEU A 64 -3.01 2.66 -8.50
CA LEU A 64 -2.15 3.72 -9.03
C LEU A 64 -0.78 3.79 -8.34
N ALA A 65 -0.70 3.43 -7.05
CA ALA A 65 0.52 3.48 -6.25
C ALA A 65 1.77 2.90 -6.93
N PRO A 66 1.78 1.65 -7.47
CA PRO A 66 2.97 1.09 -8.11
C PRO A 66 3.43 1.85 -9.36
N PHE A 67 2.52 2.50 -10.08
CA PHE A 67 2.85 3.24 -11.30
C PHE A 67 3.45 4.60 -10.96
N VAL A 68 2.86 5.32 -10.02
CA VAL A 68 3.32 6.66 -9.65
C VAL A 68 4.58 6.60 -8.79
N LEU A 69 4.62 5.70 -7.81
CA LEU A 69 5.74 5.59 -6.87
C LEU A 69 6.87 4.70 -7.40
N ASP A 70 6.63 3.99 -8.51
CA ASP A 70 7.60 3.10 -9.15
C ASP A 70 8.12 2.05 -8.16
N ILE A 71 7.14 1.35 -7.59
CA ILE A 71 7.34 0.26 -6.63
C ILE A 71 7.42 -1.05 -7.44
N ASP A 72 8.38 -1.89 -7.09
CA ASP A 72 8.53 -3.20 -7.71
C ASP A 72 7.31 -4.09 -7.46
N ALA A 73 6.83 -4.76 -8.50
CA ALA A 73 5.71 -5.70 -8.41
C ALA A 73 5.95 -6.81 -7.37
N LYS A 74 7.21 -7.21 -7.17
CA LYS A 74 7.62 -8.22 -6.17
C LYS A 74 7.13 -7.89 -4.76
N ILE A 75 7.14 -6.61 -4.37
CA ILE A 75 6.71 -6.18 -3.03
C ILE A 75 5.23 -6.49 -2.83
N PHE A 76 4.39 -6.25 -3.84
CA PHE A 76 2.96 -6.55 -3.78
C PHE A 76 2.69 -8.04 -3.64
N PHE A 77 3.40 -8.89 -4.37
CA PHE A 77 3.26 -10.35 -4.23
C PHE A 77 3.68 -10.85 -2.86
N VAL A 78 4.81 -10.35 -2.33
CA VAL A 78 5.27 -10.73 -0.98
C VAL A 78 4.26 -10.30 0.09
N THR A 79 3.81 -9.04 0.05
CA THR A 79 2.80 -8.53 0.99
C THR A 79 1.47 -9.28 0.85
N GLY A 80 1.05 -9.60 -0.39
CA GLY A 80 -0.15 -10.37 -0.66
C GLY A 80 -0.09 -11.77 -0.06
N ILE A 81 1.05 -12.47 -0.17
CA ILE A 81 1.25 -13.79 0.46
C ILE A 81 1.15 -13.67 1.99
N ILE A 82 1.81 -12.68 2.59
CA ILE A 82 1.78 -12.47 4.05
C ILE A 82 0.34 -12.23 4.53
N LEU A 83 -0.40 -11.34 3.86
CA LEU A 83 -1.79 -11.04 4.21
C LEU A 83 -2.73 -12.21 3.94
N PHE A 84 -2.45 -13.04 2.93
CA PHE A 84 -3.21 -14.26 2.67
C PHE A 84 -3.05 -15.26 3.83
N PHE A 85 -1.83 -15.46 4.34
CA PHE A 85 -1.62 -16.27 5.54
C PHE A 85 -2.31 -15.68 6.76
N LEU A 86 -2.26 -14.36 6.94
CA LEU A 86 -2.97 -13.68 8.02
C LEU A 86 -4.48 -13.90 7.92
N THR A 87 -5.04 -13.83 6.71
CA THR A 87 -6.46 -14.11 6.44
C THR A 87 -6.84 -15.50 6.94
N PHE A 88 -6.02 -16.51 6.64
CA PHE A 88 -6.28 -17.88 7.08
C PHE A 88 -6.23 -18.02 8.60
N ILE A 89 -5.28 -17.34 9.26
CA ILE A 89 -5.19 -17.32 10.73
C ILE A 89 -6.44 -16.69 11.34
N VAL A 90 -6.84 -15.50 10.87
CA VAL A 90 -8.02 -14.78 11.36
C VAL A 90 -9.29 -15.59 11.14
N TRP A 91 -9.42 -16.20 9.96
CA TRP A 91 -10.54 -17.10 9.65
C TRP A 91 -10.58 -18.32 10.59
N SER A 92 -9.43 -18.93 10.89
CA SER A 92 -9.34 -20.07 11.81
C SER A 92 -9.73 -19.73 13.25
N LEU A 93 -9.65 -18.45 13.64
CA LEU A 93 -10.09 -17.95 14.94
C LEU A 93 -11.61 -17.67 14.99
N GLY A 94 -12.35 -17.94 13.91
CA GLY A 94 -13.78 -17.70 13.80
C GLY A 94 -14.17 -16.25 13.48
N GLN A 95 -13.19 -15.39 13.18
CA GLN A 95 -13.39 -13.99 12.79
C GLN A 95 -13.62 -13.88 11.28
N THR A 96 -14.81 -14.26 10.83
CA THR A 96 -15.11 -14.39 9.39
C THR A 96 -15.21 -13.04 8.68
N GLU A 97 -15.81 -12.04 9.30
CA GLU A 97 -15.99 -10.70 8.70
C GLU A 97 -14.64 -10.00 8.50
N GLU A 98 -13.75 -10.10 9.48
CA GLU A 98 -12.40 -9.54 9.43
C GLU A 98 -11.55 -10.28 8.40
N ALA A 99 -11.66 -11.61 8.34
CA ALA A 99 -10.97 -12.41 7.33
C ALA A 99 -11.42 -12.04 5.91
N GLU A 100 -12.72 -11.86 5.67
CA GLU A 100 -13.23 -11.40 4.37
C GLU A 100 -12.72 -10.00 4.01
N SER A 101 -12.67 -9.08 4.99
CA SER A 101 -12.08 -7.76 4.80
C SER A 101 -10.60 -7.83 4.42
N ILE A 102 -9.80 -8.66 5.09
CA ILE A 102 -8.38 -8.87 4.74
C ILE A 102 -8.26 -9.51 3.35
N ALA A 103 -9.08 -10.51 3.02
CA ALA A 103 -9.10 -11.15 1.71
C ALA A 103 -9.38 -10.15 0.57
N ASN A 104 -10.28 -9.21 0.80
CA ASN A 104 -10.56 -8.10 -0.11
C ASN A 104 -9.30 -7.23 -0.34
N TYR A 105 -8.58 -6.87 0.71
CA TYR A 105 -7.30 -6.14 0.56
C TYR A 105 -6.22 -6.97 -0.15
N VAL A 106 -6.14 -8.28 0.11
CA VAL A 106 -5.25 -9.20 -0.60
C VAL A 106 -5.53 -9.16 -2.10
N TYR A 107 -6.80 -9.22 -2.51
CA TYR A 107 -7.20 -9.11 -3.91
C TYR A 107 -6.71 -7.80 -4.55
N ILE A 108 -6.93 -6.66 -3.88
CA ILE A 108 -6.49 -5.34 -4.39
C ILE A 108 -4.97 -5.31 -4.59
N ILE A 109 -4.21 -5.80 -3.59
CA ILE A 109 -2.74 -5.79 -3.62
C ILE A 109 -2.22 -6.68 -4.75
N LEU A 110 -2.77 -7.90 -4.90
CA LEU A 110 -2.36 -8.83 -5.94
C LEU A 110 -2.74 -8.34 -7.33
N LEU A 111 -3.92 -7.74 -7.49
CA LEU A 111 -4.32 -7.13 -8.76
C LEU A 111 -3.37 -5.99 -9.14
N SER A 112 -3.08 -5.10 -8.19
CA SER A 112 -2.14 -3.98 -8.38
C SER A 112 -0.74 -4.48 -8.78
N GLY A 113 -0.22 -5.50 -8.08
CA GLY A 113 1.06 -6.14 -8.43
C GLY A 113 1.06 -6.81 -9.81
N SER A 114 -0.04 -7.47 -10.16
CA SER A 114 -0.20 -8.13 -11.47
C SER A 114 -0.25 -7.12 -12.61
N LEU A 115 -1.03 -6.04 -12.45
CA LEU A 115 -1.09 -4.95 -13.44
C LEU A 115 0.28 -4.29 -13.62
N LYS A 116 1.01 -4.04 -12.53
CA LYS A 116 2.37 -3.49 -12.62
C LYS A 116 3.32 -4.43 -13.35
N ALA A 117 3.27 -5.73 -13.08
CA ALA A 117 4.12 -6.72 -13.74
C ALA A 117 3.81 -6.89 -15.23
N LEU A 118 2.55 -6.70 -15.65
CA LEU A 118 2.14 -6.79 -17.04
C LEU A 118 2.48 -5.54 -17.85
N LEU A 119 2.45 -4.37 -17.22
CA LEU A 119 2.60 -3.07 -17.88
C LEU A 119 4.01 -2.47 -17.74
N SER A 120 4.96 -3.15 -17.08
CA SER A 120 6.37 -2.75 -16.95
C SER A 120 7.28 -3.62 -17.80
#